data_AF-A0AAU6DHN5-F1
#
_entry.id   AF-A0AAU6DHN5-F1
#
_cell.length_a   1.000
_cell.length_b   1.000
_cell.length_c   1.000
_cell.angle_alpha   90.00
_cell.angle_beta   90.00
_cell.angle_gamma   90.00
#
_symmetry.space_group_name_H-M   'P 1'
#
loop_
_entity.id
_entity.type
_entity.pdbx_description
1 polymer ?
#
loop_
_entity_poly.entity_id
_entity_poly.type
_entity_poly.pdbx_seq_one_letter_code
_entity_poly.pdbx_strand_id
1 'polypeptide(L)'
;MFEEPTLSSESHAGPPMRPPSLHHRTDGPARPAIPAQSRGPSGLHRFNSAPAGTAESALLGCCGSPQWAGRLAAHRPYPDLTALLAACDEASYDLSPAELSRALAGEPASGLLHGRAPRVAHTALSAAHSAYESRFGHAFVICLDGFRPSEHLDQVLTSIRSRLSHEPDEERSVAADELRRLARGRIVRLVADRGHAGSPSVAV
;
A
#
# COMPACT_ATOMS: atom_id res chain seq x y z
N MET A 1 45.04 -64.55 -15.18
CA MET A 1 46.37 -65.18 -15.11
C MET A 1 47.35 -64.22 -15.74
N PHE A 2 48.50 -64.04 -15.11
CA PHE A 2 49.64 -63.16 -15.45
C PHE A 2 49.69 -61.78 -14.78
N GLU A 3 50.33 -61.83 -13.62
CA GLU A 3 51.13 -60.81 -12.94
C GLU A 3 52.15 -60.10 -13.86
N GLU A 4 52.43 -58.83 -13.51
CA GLU A 4 53.72 -58.09 -13.43
C GLU A 4 54.86 -58.42 -14.44
N PRO A 5 55.58 -57.39 -14.93
CA PRO A 5 56.71 -56.94 -14.11
C PRO A 5 56.95 -55.42 -14.10
N THR A 6 57.24 -54.96 -12.90
CA THR A 6 58.06 -53.80 -12.55
C THR A 6 59.50 -53.91 -13.10
N LEU A 7 60.04 -52.82 -13.64
CA LEU A 7 61.48 -52.61 -13.78
C LEU A 7 61.81 -51.12 -13.63
N SER A 8 62.54 -50.85 -12.55
CA SER A 8 63.15 -49.60 -12.13
C SER A 8 64.10 -49.02 -13.19
N SER A 9 64.20 -47.69 -13.25
CA SER A 9 65.52 -47.05 -13.37
C SER A 9 65.47 -45.57 -12.99
N GLU A 10 66.45 -45.19 -12.18
CA GLU A 10 66.59 -43.93 -11.45
C GLU A 10 67.06 -42.72 -12.28
N SER A 11 66.66 -41.54 -11.78
CA SER A 11 67.42 -40.30 -11.57
C SER A 11 68.27 -39.68 -12.70
N HIS A 12 67.85 -38.48 -13.10
CA HIS A 12 68.79 -37.36 -13.28
C HIS A 12 68.18 -36.04 -12.79
N ALA A 13 68.77 -35.49 -11.73
CA ALA A 13 68.46 -34.18 -11.18
C ALA A 13 69.12 -33.07 -12.01
N GLY A 14 68.33 -32.06 -12.38
CA GLY A 14 68.79 -30.76 -12.92
C GLY A 14 68.20 -29.61 -12.07
N PRO A 15 68.90 -28.47 -11.94
CA PRO A 15 68.73 -27.53 -10.82
C PRO A 15 67.48 -26.64 -10.92
N PRO A 16 67.03 -26.01 -9.81
CA PRO A 16 65.77 -25.27 -9.80
C PRO A 16 65.94 -23.87 -10.38
N MET A 17 65.09 -23.51 -11.35
CA MET A 17 64.89 -22.12 -11.77
C MET A 17 63.47 -21.66 -11.45
N ARG A 18 63.33 -20.70 -10.53
CA ARG A 18 62.18 -19.80 -10.43
C ARG A 18 62.57 -18.50 -11.14
N PRO A 19 61.72 -17.95 -12.03
CA PRO A 19 60.92 -16.76 -11.66
C PRO A 19 59.61 -16.64 -12.50
N PRO A 20 58.89 -15.51 -12.49
CA PRO A 20 58.29 -14.77 -11.38
C PRO A 20 56.75 -14.85 -11.41
N SER A 21 56.12 -14.51 -10.27
CA SER A 21 54.68 -14.38 -10.13
C SER A 21 54.13 -13.25 -11.02
N LEU A 22 53.47 -13.61 -12.13
CA LEU A 22 52.61 -12.68 -12.86
C LEU A 22 51.24 -12.64 -12.20
N HIS A 23 51.03 -11.59 -11.41
CA HIS A 23 49.72 -11.13 -10.99
C HIS A 23 48.86 -10.80 -12.22
N HIS A 24 48.09 -11.76 -12.72
CA HIS A 24 46.96 -11.43 -13.58
C HIS A 24 45.83 -10.89 -12.68
N ARG A 25 45.89 -9.58 -12.38
CA ARG A 25 44.70 -8.80 -12.07
C ARG A 25 43.76 -8.90 -13.27
N THR A 26 42.78 -9.80 -13.24
CA THR A 26 41.56 -9.57 -14.01
C THR A 26 40.80 -8.47 -13.27
N ASP A 27 41.01 -7.23 -13.72
CA ASP A 27 40.03 -6.15 -13.57
C ASP A 27 38.74 -6.64 -14.25
N GLY A 28 37.82 -7.19 -13.45
CA GLY A 28 36.46 -7.43 -13.92
C GLY A 28 35.74 -6.09 -14.05
N PRO A 29 34.95 -5.85 -15.11
CA PRO A 29 34.24 -4.59 -15.26
C PRO A 29 33.37 -4.36 -14.02
N ALA A 30 33.62 -3.24 -13.36
CA ALA A 30 32.90 -2.79 -12.19
C ALA A 30 31.40 -2.90 -12.46
N ARG A 31 30.71 -3.75 -11.68
CA ARG A 31 29.24 -3.72 -11.60
C ARG A 31 28.84 -2.26 -11.37
N PRO A 32 27.93 -1.69 -12.18
CA PRO A 32 27.42 -0.36 -11.87
C PRO A 32 26.82 -0.44 -10.47
N ALA A 33 27.43 0.30 -9.53
CA ALA A 33 26.90 0.48 -8.21
C ALA A 33 25.55 1.17 -8.39
N ILE A 34 24.46 0.40 -8.22
CA ILE A 34 23.12 0.97 -8.11
C ILE A 34 23.24 2.02 -7.00
N PRO A 35 22.86 3.29 -7.24
CA PRO A 35 22.90 4.30 -6.20
C PRO A 35 22.11 3.76 -5.01
N ALA A 36 22.76 3.67 -3.85
CA ALA A 36 22.08 3.33 -2.60
C ALA A 36 21.05 4.42 -2.34
N GLN A 37 19.82 4.22 -2.83
CA GLN A 37 18.72 5.14 -2.62
C GLN A 37 18.51 5.22 -1.10
N SER A 38 18.83 6.39 -0.55
CA SER A 38 18.76 6.82 0.85
C SER A 38 18.13 5.81 1.83
N ARG A 39 18.98 5.12 2.61
CA ARG A 39 18.60 4.17 3.68
C ARG A 39 18.07 4.91 4.93
N GLY A 40 17.01 5.69 4.76
CA GLY A 40 16.12 5.97 5.88
C GLY A 40 15.35 4.69 6.24
N PRO A 41 14.86 4.54 7.49
CA PRO A 41 13.90 3.47 7.79
C PRO A 41 12.76 3.52 6.77
N SER A 42 12.35 2.36 6.24
CA SER A 42 11.17 2.28 5.37
C SER A 42 9.98 2.95 6.07
N GLY A 43 9.00 3.49 5.32
CA GLY A 43 7.84 4.09 5.99
C GLY A 43 7.07 3.10 6.85
N LEU A 44 7.13 1.81 6.51
CA LEU A 44 6.68 0.73 7.39
C LEU A 44 7.48 0.65 8.71
N HIS A 45 8.81 0.74 8.65
CA HIS A 45 9.62 0.78 9.87
C HIS A 45 9.27 2.02 10.72
N ARG A 46 9.09 3.20 10.11
CA ARG A 46 8.63 4.38 10.85
C ARG A 46 7.27 4.17 11.51
N PHE A 47 6.32 3.58 10.79
CA PHE A 47 5.01 3.22 11.31
C PHE A 47 5.10 2.22 12.48
N ASN A 48 5.92 1.18 12.36
CA ASN A 48 6.13 0.18 13.41
C ASN A 48 6.74 0.78 14.69
N SER A 49 7.69 1.72 14.55
CA SER A 49 8.38 2.33 15.70
C SER A 49 7.69 3.58 16.26
N ALA A 50 6.64 4.09 15.62
CA ALA A 50 5.95 5.30 16.07
C ALA A 50 5.27 5.09 17.44
N PRO A 51 5.16 6.14 18.28
CA PRO A 51 4.36 6.08 19.51
C PRO A 51 2.92 5.63 19.21
N ALA A 52 2.30 4.90 20.15
CA ALA A 52 0.96 4.34 19.97
C ALA A 52 -0.07 5.38 19.49
N GLY A 53 -0.17 6.52 20.16
CA GLY A 53 -1.11 7.59 19.77
C GLY A 53 -0.80 8.22 18.41
N THR A 54 0.47 8.29 17.99
CA THR A 54 0.84 8.78 16.66
C THR A 54 0.42 7.81 15.57
N ALA A 55 0.63 6.51 15.78
CA ALA A 55 0.20 5.49 14.83
C ALA A 55 -1.32 5.41 14.74
N GLU A 56 -2.02 5.44 15.88
CA GLU A 56 -3.48 5.43 15.92
C GLU A 56 -4.08 6.68 15.24
N SER A 57 -3.52 7.86 15.47
CA SER A 57 -3.94 9.08 14.77
C SER A 57 -3.72 9.00 13.26
N ALA A 58 -2.60 8.44 12.80
CA ALA A 58 -2.35 8.22 11.38
C ALA A 58 -3.34 7.20 10.76
N LEU A 59 -3.70 6.16 11.52
CA LEU A 59 -4.69 5.16 11.12
C LEU A 59 -6.10 5.75 11.07
N LEU A 60 -6.48 6.62 12.02
CA LEU A 60 -7.75 7.35 11.99
C LEU A 60 -7.87 8.26 10.75
N GLY A 61 -6.77 8.78 10.25
CA GLY A 61 -6.72 9.48 8.96
C GLY A 61 -6.91 8.57 7.74
N CYS A 62 -6.70 7.25 7.89
CA CYS A 62 -6.95 6.26 6.84
C CYS A 62 -8.40 5.77 6.86
N CYS A 63 -8.95 5.53 8.05
CA CYS A 63 -10.33 5.08 8.26
C CYS A 63 -10.83 5.67 9.58
N GLY A 64 -11.99 6.34 9.56
CA GLY A 64 -12.56 7.04 10.72
C GLY A 64 -13.08 6.15 11.86
N SER A 65 -12.71 4.87 11.92
CA SER A 65 -13.07 3.94 12.99
C SER A 65 -11.95 3.83 14.05
N PRO A 66 -12.21 4.25 15.31
CA PRO A 66 -11.27 4.06 16.42
C PRO A 66 -11.00 2.59 16.72
N GLN A 67 -12.00 1.71 16.60
CA GLN A 67 -11.80 0.28 16.84
C GLN A 67 -10.82 -0.33 15.82
N TRP A 68 -10.99 0.03 14.55
CA TRP A 68 -10.09 -0.38 13.47
C TRP A 68 -8.67 0.15 13.69
N ALA A 69 -8.54 1.45 14.00
CA ALA A 69 -7.24 2.09 14.23
C ALA A 69 -6.51 1.50 15.44
N GLY A 70 -7.22 1.31 16.56
CA GLY A 70 -6.67 0.71 17.77
C GLY A 70 -6.18 -0.73 17.54
N ARG A 71 -6.96 -1.54 16.80
CA ARG A 71 -6.55 -2.90 16.44
C ARG A 71 -5.26 -2.91 15.63
N LEU A 72 -5.18 -2.10 14.57
CA LEU A 72 -3.97 -2.05 13.74
C LEU A 72 -2.75 -1.53 14.52
N ALA A 73 -2.94 -0.54 15.39
CA ALA A 73 -1.87 0.02 16.21
C ALA A 73 -1.33 -0.98 17.24
N ALA A 74 -2.19 -1.82 17.81
CA ALA A 74 -1.84 -2.82 18.83
C ALA A 74 -1.10 -4.04 18.28
N HIS A 75 -1.31 -4.40 17.01
CA HIS A 75 -0.67 -5.58 16.38
C HIS A 75 0.69 -5.28 15.73
N ARG A 76 1.20 -4.05 15.88
CA ARG A 76 2.57 -3.72 15.45
C ARG A 76 3.58 -4.52 16.28
N PRO A 77 4.72 -4.93 15.70
CA PRO A 77 5.21 -4.58 14.36
C PRO A 77 4.73 -5.52 13.26
N TYR A 78 4.50 -4.97 12.06
CA TYR A 78 4.25 -5.75 10.85
C TYR A 78 5.55 -6.04 10.10
N PRO A 79 5.78 -7.29 9.61
CA PRO A 79 7.02 -7.66 8.95
C PRO A 79 7.18 -7.03 7.56
N ASP A 80 6.09 -6.85 6.83
CA ASP A 80 6.06 -6.26 5.49
C ASP A 80 4.71 -5.56 5.20
N LEU A 81 4.62 -4.93 4.03
CA LEU A 81 3.41 -4.24 3.59
C LEU A 81 2.24 -5.21 3.40
N THR A 82 2.50 -6.43 2.91
CA THR A 82 1.45 -7.43 2.67
C THR A 82 0.76 -7.81 3.98
N ALA A 83 1.52 -8.03 5.05
CA ALA A 83 0.99 -8.33 6.37
C ALA A 83 0.16 -7.17 6.95
N LEU A 84 0.62 -5.92 6.77
CA LEU A 84 -0.14 -4.74 7.20
C LEU A 84 -1.46 -4.60 6.42
N LEU A 85 -1.44 -4.83 5.10
CA LEU A 85 -2.65 -4.73 4.29
C LEU A 85 -3.62 -5.89 4.57
N ALA A 86 -3.13 -7.08 4.89
CA ALA A 86 -3.96 -8.19 5.36
C ALA A 86 -4.66 -7.85 6.69
N ALA A 87 -3.93 -7.30 7.66
CA ALA A 87 -4.50 -6.84 8.93
C ALA A 87 -5.54 -5.70 8.74
N CYS A 88 -5.28 -4.79 7.79
CA CYS A 88 -6.24 -3.77 7.36
C CYS A 88 -7.53 -4.40 6.85
N ASP A 89 -7.44 -5.35 5.91
CA ASP A 89 -8.60 -6.04 5.33
C ASP A 89 -9.38 -6.82 6.41
N GLU A 90 -8.71 -7.60 7.26
CA GLU A 90 -9.33 -8.32 8.38
C GLU A 90 -10.06 -7.39 9.35
N ALA A 91 -9.40 -6.31 9.78
CA ALA A 91 -10.01 -5.33 10.68
C ALA A 91 -11.22 -4.63 10.05
N SER A 92 -11.21 -4.43 8.72
CA SER A 92 -12.35 -3.86 8.00
C SER A 92 -13.54 -4.82 7.89
N TYR A 93 -13.30 -6.12 7.73
CA TYR A 93 -14.38 -7.13 7.73
C TYR A 93 -15.03 -7.28 9.11
N ASP A 94 -14.26 -7.09 10.18
CA ASP A 94 -14.75 -7.20 11.56
C ASP A 94 -15.42 -5.90 12.07
N LEU A 95 -15.63 -4.90 11.20
CA LEU A 95 -16.33 -3.66 11.58
C LEU A 95 -17.78 -3.96 11.95
N SER A 96 -18.19 -3.55 13.15
CA SER A 96 -19.60 -3.53 13.51
C SER A 96 -20.37 -2.52 12.65
N PRO A 97 -21.70 -2.68 12.48
CA PRO A 97 -22.50 -1.71 11.75
C PRO A 97 -22.36 -0.27 12.28
N ALA A 98 -22.19 -0.10 13.60
CA ALA A 98 -22.01 1.22 14.22
C ALA A 98 -20.64 1.84 13.89
N GLU A 99 -19.58 1.04 13.89
CA GLU A 99 -18.24 1.51 13.49
C GLU A 99 -18.19 1.83 11.99
N LEU A 100 -18.83 1.01 11.15
CA LEU A 100 -18.94 1.26 9.72
C LEU A 100 -19.65 2.60 9.46
N SER A 101 -20.81 2.83 10.08
CA SER A 101 -21.54 4.10 9.95
C SER A 101 -20.70 5.29 10.42
N ARG A 102 -19.95 5.15 11.52
CA ARG A 102 -19.04 6.20 12.00
C ARG A 102 -17.92 6.47 10.99
N ALA A 103 -17.29 5.43 10.46
CA ALA A 103 -16.22 5.58 9.49
C ALA A 103 -16.72 6.27 8.21
N LEU A 104 -17.88 5.83 7.68
CA LEU A 104 -18.53 6.46 6.52
C LEU A 104 -18.92 7.92 6.78
N ALA A 105 -19.36 8.27 7.98
CA ALA A 105 -19.68 9.65 8.34
C ALA A 105 -18.43 10.56 8.45
N GLY A 106 -17.25 9.97 8.69
CA GLY A 106 -15.98 10.69 8.73
C GLY A 106 -15.32 10.88 7.36
N GLU A 107 -15.87 10.27 6.31
CA GLU A 107 -15.34 10.40 4.96
C GLU A 107 -15.62 11.81 4.42
N PRO A 108 -14.64 12.45 3.76
CA PRO A 108 -14.88 13.73 3.12
C PRO A 108 -15.98 13.54 2.08
N ALA A 109 -16.91 14.49 2.01
CA ALA A 109 -17.78 14.57 0.86
C ALA A 109 -16.90 14.58 -0.40
N SER A 110 -17.34 13.89 -1.47
CA SER A 110 -16.64 13.80 -2.76
C SER A 110 -16.51 15.16 -3.51
N GLY A 111 -16.50 16.26 -2.75
CA GLY A 111 -16.24 17.65 -3.10
C GLY A 111 -14.98 17.90 -3.93
N LEU A 112 -14.12 16.90 -4.13
CA LEU A 112 -12.89 17.07 -4.89
C LEU A 112 -13.04 16.73 -6.37
N LEU A 113 -14.02 15.90 -6.73
CA LEU A 113 -14.44 15.77 -8.13
C LEU A 113 -15.19 17.01 -8.61
N HIS A 114 -15.77 17.75 -7.68
CA HIS A 114 -16.41 19.03 -7.96
C HIS A 114 -15.35 20.02 -8.49
N GLY A 115 -14.15 20.11 -7.92
CA GLY A 115 -13.13 21.07 -8.41
C GLY A 115 -12.70 20.95 -9.89
N ARG A 116 -13.00 19.83 -10.57
CA ARG A 116 -12.59 19.55 -11.96
C ARG A 116 -13.75 19.35 -12.96
N ALA A 117 -15.00 19.37 -12.50
CA ALA A 117 -16.16 19.17 -13.37
C ALA A 117 -16.69 20.50 -13.95
N PRO A 118 -17.28 20.53 -15.16
CA PRO A 118 -18.00 21.71 -15.64
C PRO A 118 -19.15 22.06 -14.69
N ARG A 119 -19.39 23.35 -14.37
CA ARG A 119 -20.35 23.82 -13.35
C ARG A 119 -21.75 23.18 -13.39
N VAL A 120 -22.24 22.75 -14.55
CA VAL A 120 -23.55 22.08 -14.70
C VAL A 120 -23.51 20.62 -14.19
N ALA A 121 -22.39 19.92 -14.36
CA ALA A 121 -22.20 18.57 -13.85
C ALA A 121 -22.14 18.54 -12.31
N HIS A 122 -21.75 19.65 -11.68
CA HIS A 122 -21.78 19.77 -10.22
C HIS A 122 -23.18 19.67 -9.65
N THR A 123 -24.15 20.41 -10.19
CA THR A 123 -25.50 20.45 -9.60
C THR A 123 -26.15 19.08 -9.64
N ALA A 124 -26.03 18.36 -10.76
CA ALA A 124 -26.54 17.00 -10.89
C ALA A 124 -25.83 16.02 -9.95
N LEU A 125 -24.50 16.10 -9.84
CA LEU A 125 -23.72 15.24 -8.95
C LEU A 125 -24.01 15.53 -7.47
N SER A 126 -24.12 16.80 -7.08
CA SER A 126 -24.50 17.20 -5.72
C SER A 126 -25.92 16.72 -5.38
N ALA A 127 -26.88 16.85 -6.30
CA ALA A 127 -28.23 16.32 -6.10
C ALA A 127 -28.23 14.79 -5.95
N ALA A 128 -27.42 14.08 -6.72
CA ALA A 128 -27.26 12.63 -6.59
C ALA A 128 -26.65 12.23 -5.23
N HIS A 129 -25.64 12.96 -4.74
CA HIS A 129 -25.08 12.76 -3.40
C HIS A 129 -26.12 13.02 -2.31
N SER A 130 -26.87 14.12 -2.39
CA SER A 130 -27.93 14.41 -1.40
C SER A 130 -29.04 13.36 -1.41
N ALA A 131 -29.43 12.85 -2.59
CA ALA A 131 -30.40 11.76 -2.70
C ALA A 131 -29.86 10.47 -2.09
N TYR A 132 -28.57 10.17 -2.31
CA TYR A 132 -27.91 9.00 -1.74
C TYR A 132 -27.85 9.06 -0.21
N GLU A 133 -27.37 10.18 0.33
CA GLU A 133 -27.29 10.41 1.78
C GLU A 133 -28.67 10.36 2.44
N SER A 134 -29.70 10.93 1.79
CA SER A 134 -31.07 10.88 2.30
C SER A 134 -31.65 9.46 2.33
N ARG A 135 -31.27 8.61 1.37
CA ARG A 135 -31.76 7.21 1.28
C ARG A 135 -31.03 6.28 2.25
N PHE A 136 -29.71 6.38 2.32
CA PHE A 136 -28.87 5.40 3.03
C PHE A 136 -28.33 5.90 4.38
N GLY A 137 -28.41 7.20 4.65
CA GLY A 137 -28.01 7.79 5.94
C GLY A 137 -26.49 7.91 6.14
N HIS A 138 -25.69 7.79 5.09
CA HIS A 138 -24.24 7.94 5.12
C HIS A 138 -23.69 8.50 3.81
N ALA A 139 -22.46 9.00 3.85
CA ALA A 139 -21.79 9.55 2.66
C ALA A 139 -21.61 8.48 1.57
N PHE A 140 -21.62 8.93 0.31
CA PHE A 140 -21.25 8.10 -0.83
C PHE A 140 -19.73 7.96 -0.87
N VAL A 141 -19.25 6.71 -0.87
CA VAL A 141 -17.82 6.38 -0.93
C VAL A 141 -17.54 5.47 -2.10
N ILE A 142 -16.44 5.72 -2.81
CA ILE A 142 -15.98 4.88 -3.92
C ILE A 142 -14.45 4.91 -3.98
N CYS A 143 -13.84 3.74 -4.09
CA CYS A 143 -12.43 3.60 -4.35
C CYS A 143 -12.17 3.67 -5.86
N LEU A 144 -11.48 4.74 -6.26
CA LEU A 144 -11.06 5.00 -7.64
C LEU A 144 -9.63 4.51 -7.91
N ASP A 145 -8.99 3.84 -6.96
CA ASP A 145 -7.66 3.26 -7.18
C ASP A 145 -7.76 2.22 -8.31
N GLY A 146 -6.86 2.32 -9.28
CA GLY A 146 -6.85 1.49 -10.50
C GLY A 146 -7.51 2.13 -11.73
N PHE A 147 -8.30 3.21 -11.56
CA PHE A 147 -8.86 3.97 -12.66
C PHE A 147 -8.00 5.16 -13.06
N ARG A 148 -8.01 5.52 -14.34
CA ARG A 148 -7.31 6.73 -14.81
C ARG A 148 -8.04 7.98 -14.32
N PRO A 149 -7.34 9.09 -14.03
CA PRO A 149 -7.97 10.33 -13.59
C PRO A 149 -9.07 10.86 -14.54
N SER A 150 -8.93 10.60 -15.84
CA SER A 150 -9.94 10.97 -16.85
C SER A 150 -11.25 10.17 -16.73
N GLU A 151 -11.21 8.98 -16.12
CA GLU A 151 -12.36 8.07 -15.98
C GLU A 151 -13.08 8.28 -14.64
N HIS A 152 -12.47 9.00 -13.69
CA HIS A 152 -12.99 9.12 -12.32
C HIS A 152 -14.41 9.67 -12.26
N LEU A 153 -14.71 10.72 -13.02
CA LEU A 153 -16.06 11.29 -13.06
C LEU A 153 -17.09 10.29 -13.58
N ASP A 154 -16.76 9.58 -14.66
CA ASP A 154 -17.66 8.59 -15.28
C ASP A 154 -17.91 7.41 -14.33
N GLN A 155 -16.87 6.97 -13.60
CA GLN A 155 -17.01 5.92 -12.60
C GLN A 155 -17.91 6.38 -11.44
N VAL A 156 -17.70 7.58 -10.91
CA VAL A 156 -18.55 8.12 -9.83
C VAL A 156 -20.01 8.24 -10.28
N LEU A 157 -20.26 8.83 -11.45
CA LEU A 157 -21.62 8.98 -11.98
C LEU A 157 -22.29 7.63 -12.25
N THR A 158 -21.55 6.65 -12.75
CA THR A 158 -22.09 5.31 -13.00
C THR A 158 -22.40 4.59 -11.71
N SER A 159 -21.46 4.58 -10.76
CA SER A 159 -21.64 3.92 -9.47
C SER A 159 -22.76 4.55 -8.64
N ILE A 160 -22.84 5.88 -8.54
CA ILE A 160 -23.88 6.52 -7.72
C ILE A 160 -25.29 6.24 -8.29
N ARG A 161 -25.44 6.26 -9.62
CA ARG A 161 -26.72 5.94 -10.27
C ARG A 161 -27.13 4.48 -10.06
N SER A 162 -26.19 3.55 -10.18
CA SER A 162 -26.45 2.13 -9.93
C SER A 162 -26.84 1.90 -8.48
N ARG A 163 -26.04 2.43 -7.55
CA ARG A 163 -26.16 2.21 -6.11
C ARG A 163 -27.39 2.84 -5.47
N LEU A 164 -27.89 3.94 -6.05
CA LEU A 164 -29.18 4.52 -5.66
C LEU A 164 -30.36 3.56 -5.82
N SER A 165 -30.22 2.50 -6.61
CA SER A 165 -31.26 1.49 -6.82
C SER A 165 -31.12 0.27 -5.89
N HIS A 166 -30.02 0.15 -5.14
CA HIS A 166 -29.78 -0.99 -4.26
C HIS A 166 -30.71 -1.00 -3.04
N GLU A 167 -30.97 -2.20 -2.52
CA GLU A 167 -31.57 -2.35 -1.20
C GLU A 167 -30.60 -1.88 -0.10
N PRO A 168 -31.07 -1.36 1.04
CA PRO A 168 -30.20 -0.79 2.07
C PRO A 168 -29.11 -1.74 2.60
N ASP A 169 -29.41 -3.05 2.68
CA ASP A 169 -28.44 -4.04 3.15
C ASP A 169 -27.37 -4.36 2.08
N GLU A 170 -27.77 -4.45 0.82
CA GLU A 170 -26.84 -4.59 -0.31
C GLU A 170 -25.91 -3.38 -0.40
N GLU A 171 -26.47 -2.18 -0.30
CA GLU A 171 -25.68 -0.96 -0.34
C GLU A 171 -24.70 -0.85 0.82
N ARG A 172 -25.10 -1.30 2.01
CA ARG A 172 -24.21 -1.33 3.18
C ARG A 172 -23.00 -2.23 2.93
N SER A 173 -23.20 -3.40 2.32
CA SER A 173 -22.11 -4.30 1.94
C SER A 173 -21.17 -3.65 0.91
N VAL A 174 -21.73 -3.02 -0.13
CA VAL A 174 -20.94 -2.31 -1.16
C VAL A 174 -20.15 -1.15 -0.54
N ALA A 175 -20.78 -0.33 0.31
CA ALA A 175 -20.12 0.78 0.98
C ALA A 175 -19.00 0.33 1.92
N ALA A 176 -19.17 -0.79 2.62
CA ALA A 176 -18.14 -1.40 3.45
C ALA A 176 -16.91 -1.83 2.63
N ASP A 177 -17.15 -2.46 1.46
CA ASP A 177 -16.06 -2.86 0.56
C ASP A 177 -15.33 -1.66 -0.04
N GLU A 178 -16.05 -0.62 -0.45
CA GLU A 178 -15.44 0.60 -0.96
C GLU A 178 -14.61 1.32 0.11
N LEU A 179 -15.11 1.40 1.35
CA LEU A 179 -14.36 1.93 2.49
C LEU A 179 -13.09 1.13 2.76
N ARG A 180 -13.16 -0.21 2.72
CA ARG A 180 -12.00 -1.09 2.89
C ARG A 180 -10.95 -0.82 1.81
N ARG A 181 -11.35 -0.69 0.55
CA ARG A 181 -10.44 -0.37 -0.56
C ARG A 181 -9.80 1.01 -0.40
N LEU A 182 -10.56 2.02 0.04
CA LEU A 182 -10.03 3.35 0.36
C LEU A 182 -9.01 3.30 1.50
N ALA A 183 -9.33 2.62 2.60
CA ALA A 183 -8.42 2.44 3.74
C ALA A 183 -7.12 1.76 3.30
N ARG A 184 -7.21 0.70 2.49
CA ARG A 184 -6.06 0.00 1.91
C ARG A 184 -5.17 0.95 1.10
N GLY A 185 -5.76 1.74 0.21
CA GLY A 185 -5.05 2.73 -0.59
C GLY A 185 -4.38 3.82 0.26
N ARG A 186 -5.02 4.25 1.35
CA ARG A 186 -4.47 5.24 2.28
C ARG A 186 -3.31 4.68 3.11
N ILE A 187 -3.39 3.42 3.55
CA ILE A 187 -2.29 2.73 4.23
C ILE A 187 -1.05 2.64 3.34
N VAL A 188 -1.22 2.27 2.06
CA VAL A 188 -0.11 2.24 1.10
C VAL A 188 0.57 3.60 1.01
N ARG A 189 -0.22 4.69 0.90
CA ARG A 189 0.31 6.06 0.87
C ARG A 189 1.00 6.42 2.18
N LEU A 190 0.40 6.10 3.34
CA LEU A 190 0.95 6.37 4.67
C LEU A 190 2.36 5.79 4.86
N VAL A 191 2.60 4.55 4.39
CA VAL A 191 3.89 3.87 4.54
C VAL A 191 4.84 4.08 3.35
N ALA A 192 4.33 4.60 2.23
CA ALA A 192 5.17 5.10 1.14
C ALA A 192 5.74 6.48 1.46
N ASP A 193 4.95 7.33 2.14
CA ASP A 193 5.30 8.72 2.36
C ASP A 193 6.51 8.85 3.29
N ARG A 194 7.57 9.47 2.75
CA ARG A 194 8.85 9.69 3.42
C ARG A 194 8.78 10.91 4.33
N GLY A 195 7.82 10.91 5.26
CA GLY A 195 7.71 11.91 6.32
C GLY A 195 7.74 13.36 5.82
N HIS A 196 6.58 13.90 5.50
CA HIS A 196 6.34 15.33 5.69
C HIS A 196 5.28 15.50 6.77
N ALA A 197 5.69 16.06 7.91
CA ALA A 197 4.78 16.69 8.84
C ALA A 197 4.08 17.84 8.11
N GLY A 198 2.75 17.81 8.08
CA GLY A 198 1.94 18.94 7.66
C GLY A 198 1.67 19.05 6.15
N SER A 199 0.74 18.25 5.65
CA SER A 199 -0.32 18.71 4.73
C SER A 199 -1.35 17.59 4.55
N PRO A 200 -2.65 17.83 4.79
CA PRO A 200 -3.68 16.86 4.43
C PRO A 200 -3.81 16.84 2.90
N SER A 201 -3.08 15.95 2.24
CA SER A 201 -3.27 15.68 0.81
C SER A 201 -4.50 14.77 0.64
N VAL A 202 -5.66 15.41 0.71
CA VAL A 202 -6.81 15.24 -0.18
C VAL A 202 -7.11 13.79 -0.58
N ALA A 203 -7.98 13.13 0.20
CA ALA A 203 -8.75 11.97 -0.25
C ALA A 203 -9.92 12.47 -1.12
N VAL A 204 -9.99 12.00 -2.38
CA VAL A 204 -10.97 12.36 -3.44
C VAL A 204 -12.42 12.27 -2.99
#